data_AF-A0A7S1X3V2-F1
#
_entry.id   AF-A0A7S1X3V2-F1
#
_cell.length_a   1.000
_cell.length_b   1.000
_cell.length_c   1.000
_cell.angle_alpha   90.00
_cell.angle_beta   90.00
_cell.angle_gamma   90.00
#
_symmetry.space_group_name_H-M   'P 1'
#
loop_
_entity.id
_entity.type
_entity.pdbx_description
1 polymer ?
#
loop_
_entity_poly.entity_id
_entity_poly.type
_entity_poly.pdbx_seq_one_letter_code
_entity_poly.pdbx_strand_id
1 'polypeptide(L)'
;CGQYLMLQCPALGKEWHPFTITSAPEQDYVSVHIRCRGDWTKALQAKLNPEGLPLVQYRPVGSNATDGESAKYPVNAAEQPCEIKVDGPYGSGSDRTDEYDTVMLVGTGIGVTPFASVMKSLKIRADRESNVRPAKVSP
;
A
#
# COMPACT_ATOMS: atom_id res chain seq x y z
N CYS A 1 -0.32 13.20 -2.65
CA CYS A 1 -1.01 11.88 -2.74
C CYS A 1 -1.09 11.47 -4.19
N GLY A 2 -1.09 10.16 -4.49
CA GLY A 2 -1.11 9.66 -5.88
C GLY A 2 0.27 9.58 -6.56
N GLN A 3 1.35 9.73 -5.79
CA GLN A 3 2.73 9.47 -6.20
C GLN A 3 2.94 7.99 -6.53
N TYR A 4 4.00 7.69 -7.26
CA TYR A 4 4.41 6.33 -7.57
C TYR A 4 5.83 6.06 -7.07
N LEU A 5 6.18 4.79 -6.98
CA LEU A 5 7.52 4.30 -6.65
C LEU A 5 7.93 3.24 -7.68
N MET A 6 9.21 2.94 -7.73
CA MET A 6 9.76 1.84 -8.51
C MET A 6 10.01 0.67 -7.59
N LEU A 7 9.56 -0.52 -7.98
CA LEU A 7 9.88 -1.78 -7.32
C LEU A 7 10.84 -2.60 -8.17
N GLN A 8 11.82 -3.20 -7.50
CA GLN A 8 12.66 -4.25 -8.08
C GLN A 8 12.64 -5.45 -7.14
N CYS A 9 12.51 -6.64 -7.72
CA CYS A 9 12.64 -7.90 -7.01
C CYS A 9 13.91 -8.61 -7.53
N PRO A 10 15.04 -8.59 -6.79
CA PRO A 10 16.30 -9.19 -7.23
C PRO A 10 16.16 -10.68 -7.60
N ALA A 11 15.22 -11.40 -6.99
CA ALA A 11 14.94 -12.80 -7.31
C ALA A 11 14.30 -13.00 -8.69
N LEU A 12 13.77 -11.95 -9.31
CA LEU A 12 13.13 -11.97 -10.64
C LEU A 12 13.93 -11.21 -11.70
N GLY A 13 15.00 -10.51 -11.30
CA GLY A 13 15.86 -9.73 -12.18
C GLY A 13 16.22 -8.36 -11.61
N LYS A 14 16.90 -7.54 -12.43
CA LYS A 14 17.33 -6.18 -12.09
C LYS A 14 16.43 -5.09 -12.72
N GLU A 15 15.27 -5.48 -13.21
CA GLU A 15 14.30 -4.56 -13.80
C GLU A 15 13.54 -3.82 -12.71
N TRP A 16 13.30 -2.53 -12.95
CA TRP A 16 12.52 -1.65 -12.08
C TRP A 16 11.15 -1.42 -12.71
N HIS A 17 10.09 -1.62 -11.93
CA HIS A 17 8.70 -1.47 -12.40
C HIS A 17 7.96 -0.40 -11.60
N PRO A 18 7.27 0.55 -12.26
CA PRO A 18 6.55 1.62 -11.59
C PRO A 18 5.21 1.15 -11.02
N PHE A 19 4.91 1.55 -9.79
CA PHE A 19 3.60 1.33 -9.15
C PHE A 19 3.15 2.52 -8.33
N THR A 20 1.88 2.89 -8.48
CA THR A 20 1.27 3.95 -7.69
C THR A 20 1.16 3.56 -6.22
N ILE A 21 1.56 4.48 -5.34
CA ILE A 21 1.38 4.38 -3.90
C ILE A 21 -0.11 4.55 -3.60
N THR A 22 -0.66 3.58 -2.88
CA THR A 22 -2.09 3.48 -2.54
C THR A 22 -2.38 3.71 -1.06
N SER A 23 -1.34 3.75 -0.23
CA SER A 23 -1.45 4.24 1.15
C SER A 23 -1.51 5.77 1.16
N ALA A 24 -2.11 6.32 2.21
CA ALA A 24 -2.04 7.75 2.47
C ALA A 24 -0.68 8.09 3.09
N PRO A 25 -0.15 9.31 2.89
CA PRO A 25 1.10 9.74 3.51
C PRO A 25 1.03 9.77 5.05
N GLU A 26 -0.18 9.80 5.62
CA GLU A 26 -0.40 9.73 7.06
C GLU A 26 -0.28 8.32 7.66
N GLN A 27 -0.09 7.27 6.85
CA GLN A 27 0.04 5.88 7.31
C GLN A 27 1.52 5.52 7.56
N ASP A 28 1.77 4.60 8.49
CA ASP A 28 3.09 4.09 8.88
C ASP A 28 3.65 3.00 7.95
N TYR A 29 2.91 2.66 6.90
CA TYR A 29 3.30 1.69 5.89
C TYR A 29 3.09 2.23 4.47
N VAL A 30 3.86 1.70 3.54
CA VAL A 30 3.67 1.91 2.11
C VAL A 30 2.92 0.73 1.51
N SER A 31 1.85 1.00 0.76
CA SER A 31 1.14 -0.04 0.01
C SER A 31 1.06 0.28 -1.47
N VAL A 32 1.23 -0.73 -2.33
CA VAL A 32 0.95 -0.68 -3.77
C VAL A 32 -0.07 -1.76 -4.13
N HIS A 33 -0.85 -1.52 -5.18
CA HIS A 33 -1.78 -2.52 -5.72
C HIS A 33 -1.35 -2.88 -7.14
N ILE A 34 -0.97 -4.14 -7.34
CA ILE A 34 -0.39 -4.62 -8.60
C ILE A 34 -1.39 -5.56 -9.28
N ARG A 35 -1.78 -5.22 -10.51
CA ARG A 35 -2.55 -6.13 -11.35
C ARG A 35 -1.61 -7.11 -12.06
N CYS A 36 -1.82 -8.40 -11.87
CA CYS A 36 -0.98 -9.47 -12.44
C CYS A 36 -1.26 -9.70 -13.94
N ARG A 37 -0.80 -8.79 -14.81
CA ARG A 37 -1.00 -8.91 -16.27
C ARG A 37 0.28 -9.21 -17.05
N GLY A 38 1.40 -8.63 -16.67
CA GLY A 38 2.70 -8.86 -17.32
C GLY A 38 3.46 -10.02 -16.71
N ASP A 39 4.46 -10.52 -17.45
CA ASP A 39 5.28 -11.67 -17.05
C ASP A 39 5.93 -11.44 -15.70
N TRP A 40 6.55 -10.27 -15.50
CA TRP A 40 7.13 -9.89 -14.21
C TRP A 40 6.10 -9.88 -13.07
N THR A 41 4.92 -9.31 -13.28
CA THR A 41 3.89 -9.23 -12.23
C THR A 41 3.31 -10.60 -11.86
N LYS A 42 3.21 -11.52 -12.83
CA LYS A 42 2.78 -12.91 -12.57
C LYS A 42 3.86 -13.69 -11.84
N ALA A 43 5.12 -13.51 -12.22
CA ALA A 43 6.26 -14.11 -11.52
C ALA A 43 6.38 -13.60 -10.08
N LEU A 44 6.14 -12.30 -9.85
CA LEU A 44 6.08 -11.71 -8.52
C LEU A 44 4.95 -12.33 -7.68
N GLN A 45 3.76 -12.48 -8.25
CA GLN A 45 2.64 -13.14 -7.56
C GLN A 45 3.00 -14.58 -7.15
N ALA A 46 3.53 -15.37 -8.09
CA ALA A 46 3.91 -16.76 -7.81
C ALA A 46 5.03 -16.85 -6.76
N LYS A 47 5.95 -15.89 -6.74
CA LYS A 47 7.04 -15.84 -5.76
C LYS A 47 6.57 -15.45 -4.36
N LEU A 48 5.66 -14.48 -4.25
CA LEU A 48 5.15 -13.99 -2.97
C LEU A 48 4.00 -14.84 -2.39
N ASN A 49 3.28 -15.56 -3.25
CA ASN A 49 2.12 -16.37 -2.87
C ASN A 49 2.08 -17.66 -3.72
N PRO A 50 3.03 -18.59 -3.51
CA PRO A 50 3.13 -19.81 -4.32
C PRO A 50 1.91 -20.72 -4.18
N GLU A 51 1.23 -20.68 -3.03
CA GLU A 51 0.04 -21.49 -2.74
C GLU A 51 -1.27 -20.83 -3.20
N GLY A 52 -1.22 -19.62 -3.77
CA GLY A 52 -2.41 -18.92 -4.24
C GLY A 52 -3.42 -18.59 -3.14
N LEU A 53 -2.95 -18.42 -1.90
CA LEU A 53 -3.79 -18.12 -0.74
C LEU A 53 -4.53 -16.78 -0.91
N PRO A 54 -5.72 -16.62 -0.32
CA PRO A 54 -6.45 -15.36 -0.38
C PRO A 54 -5.69 -14.20 0.29
N LEU A 55 -4.80 -14.51 1.24
CA LEU A 55 -3.98 -13.54 1.95
C LEU A 55 -2.66 -14.19 2.38
N VAL A 56 -1.56 -13.48 2.15
CA VAL A 56 -0.23 -13.81 2.67
C VAL A 56 0.23 -12.65 3.55
N GLN A 57 0.61 -12.96 4.78
CA GLN A 57 1.22 -11.99 5.70
C GLN A 57 2.62 -12.47 6.06
N TYR A 58 3.62 -11.65 5.78
CA TYR A 58 4.99 -11.93 6.17
C TYR A 58 5.30 -11.23 7.49
N ARG A 59 5.65 -11.99 8.53
CA ARG A 59 6.11 -11.43 9.81
C ARG A 59 7.64 -11.48 9.88
N PRO A 60 8.31 -10.38 10.26
CA PRO A 60 9.73 -10.42 10.57
C PRO A 60 10.02 -11.41 11.70
N VAL A 61 11.04 -12.24 11.51
CA VAL A 61 11.58 -13.15 12.54
C VAL A 61 12.09 -12.30 13.71
N GLY A 62 11.53 -12.51 14.92
CA GLY A 62 11.87 -11.75 16.13
C GLY A 62 10.80 -10.77 16.63
N SER A 63 9.63 -10.70 15.97
CA SER A 63 8.47 -10.02 16.55
C SER A 63 7.87 -10.87 17.68
N ASN A 64 8.16 -10.50 18.93
CA ASN A 64 7.56 -11.13 20.11
C ASN A 64 6.07 -10.77 20.19
N ALA A 65 5.20 -11.53 19.53
CA ALA A 65 3.78 -11.45 19.74
C ALA A 65 3.37 -12.50 20.79
N THR A 66 3.21 -12.06 22.03
CA THR A 66 2.26 -12.67 22.95
C THR A 66 0.85 -12.52 22.35
N ASP A 67 -0.02 -13.47 22.65
CA ASP A 67 -1.44 -13.50 22.29
C ASP A 67 -1.79 -14.29 21.01
N GLY A 68 -1.81 -15.61 21.18
CA GLY A 68 -3.08 -16.37 21.13
C GLY A 68 -3.75 -16.64 19.78
N GLU A 69 -3.39 -15.97 18.68
CA GLU A 69 -3.93 -16.30 17.35
C GLU A 69 -2.95 -17.20 16.62
N SER A 70 -3.33 -18.48 16.52
CA SER A 70 -2.62 -19.53 15.79
C SER A 70 -2.11 -18.99 14.45
N ALA A 71 -0.80 -18.79 14.35
CA ALA A 71 -0.12 -18.49 13.10
C ALA A 71 -0.35 -19.66 12.14
N LYS A 72 -1.42 -19.55 11.34
CA LYS A 72 -1.82 -20.56 10.35
C LYS A 72 -1.13 -20.27 9.02
N TYR A 73 0.17 -20.04 9.07
CA TYR A 73 0.97 -19.58 7.94
C TYR A 73 2.30 -20.33 7.90
N PRO A 74 2.83 -20.69 6.71
CA PRO A 74 4.12 -21.32 6.59
C PRO A 74 5.21 -20.32 7.02
N VAL A 75 5.56 -20.37 8.30
CA VAL A 75 6.83 -19.87 8.83
C VAL A 75 7.90 -20.90 8.48
N ASN A 76 8.19 -21.08 7.19
CA ASN A 76 9.40 -21.77 6.81
C ASN A 76 10.57 -20.84 7.16
N ALA A 77 11.10 -20.98 8.38
CA ALA A 77 12.28 -20.28 8.88
C ALA A 77 13.52 -20.44 7.98
N ALA A 78 13.48 -21.34 7.00
CA ALA A 78 14.51 -21.56 5.99
C ALA A 78 14.39 -20.65 4.75
N GLU A 79 13.23 -20.06 4.47
CA GLU A 79 13.03 -19.19 3.31
C GLU A 79 12.91 -17.74 3.77
N GLN A 80 14.00 -16.98 3.64
CA GLN A 80 14.00 -15.53 3.87
C GLN A 80 12.88 -14.85 3.06
N PRO A 81 12.25 -13.78 3.59
CA PRO A 81 11.28 -13.00 2.83
C PRO A 81 11.90 -12.57 1.50
N CYS A 82 11.11 -12.63 0.44
CA CYS A 82 11.54 -12.10 -0.86
C CYS A 82 12.00 -10.65 -0.67
N GLU A 83 13.28 -10.37 -0.95
CA GLU A 83 13.81 -9.02 -0.90
C GLU A 83 13.12 -8.18 -1.99
N ILE A 84 12.59 -7.03 -1.60
CA ILE A 84 12.00 -6.05 -2.51
C ILE A 84 12.74 -4.73 -2.32
N LYS A 85 13.36 -4.25 -3.39
CA LYS A 85 13.99 -2.94 -3.44
C LYS A 85 12.99 -1.89 -3.87
N VAL A 86 13.07 -0.74 -3.24
CA VAL A 86 12.15 0.38 -3.43
C VAL A 86 12.96 1.62 -3.78
N ASP A 87 12.54 2.34 -4.82
CA ASP A 87 13.09 3.64 -5.19
C ASP A 87 11.93 4.64 -5.39
N GLY A 88 12.08 5.87 -4.90
CA GLY A 88 11.03 6.89 -4.85
C GLY A 88 10.86 7.55 -3.48
N PRO A 89 9.78 8.33 -3.27
CA PRO A 89 8.65 8.53 -4.18
C PRO A 89 8.96 9.44 -5.38
N TYR A 90 8.21 9.26 -6.47
CA TYR A 90 8.21 10.16 -7.63
C TYR A 90 6.89 10.93 -7.70
N GLY A 91 7.00 12.24 -7.99
CA GLY A 91 5.90 13.20 -7.95
C GLY A 91 4.69 12.82 -8.81
N SER A 92 3.52 13.36 -8.44
CA SER A 92 2.27 13.13 -9.17
C SER A 92 1.59 14.44 -9.57
N GLY A 93 0.78 14.41 -10.63
CA GLY A 93 -0.09 15.55 -10.99
C GLY A 93 -1.21 15.81 -9.97
N SER A 94 -1.44 14.91 -9.00
CA SER A 94 -2.49 15.00 -7.97
C SER A 94 -1.98 15.50 -6.62
N ASP A 95 -0.76 16.03 -6.56
CA ASP A 95 -0.13 16.47 -5.32
C ASP A 95 -0.76 17.74 -4.70
N ARG A 96 -1.74 18.36 -5.37
CA ARG A 96 -2.41 19.61 -4.97
C ARG A 96 -3.91 19.44 -4.70
N THR A 97 -4.34 18.22 -4.36
CA THR A 97 -5.77 17.91 -4.14
C THR A 97 -6.37 18.66 -2.94
N ASP A 98 -5.53 19.11 -2.02
CA ASP A 98 -5.86 19.91 -0.85
C ASP A 98 -5.98 21.41 -1.11
N GLU A 99 -5.61 21.88 -2.31
CA GLU A 99 -5.79 23.28 -2.71
C GLU A 99 -7.19 23.58 -3.25
N TYR A 100 -8.03 22.56 -3.41
CA TYR A 100 -9.37 22.69 -3.97
C TYR A 100 -10.45 22.36 -2.94
N ASP A 101 -11.48 23.20 -2.87
CA ASP A 101 -12.65 22.98 -2.00
C ASP A 101 -13.48 21.76 -2.42
N THR A 102 -13.44 21.41 -3.71
CA THR A 102 -14.20 20.28 -4.28
C THR A 102 -13.34 19.52 -5.26
N VAL A 103 -13.27 18.19 -5.08
CA VAL A 103 -12.48 17.28 -5.90
C VAL A 103 -13.39 16.21 -6.52
N MET A 104 -13.37 16.07 -7.84
CA MET A 104 -14.04 14.99 -8.57
C MET A 104 -13.00 13.95 -9.01
N LEU A 105 -13.15 12.71 -8.55
CA LEU A 105 -12.25 11.60 -8.89
C LEU A 105 -12.93 10.67 -9.88
N VAL A 106 -12.33 10.47 -11.06
CA VAL A 106 -12.85 9.59 -12.12
C VAL A 106 -11.79 8.56 -12.48
N GLY A 107 -12.05 7.28 -12.22
CA GLY A 107 -11.11 6.20 -12.46
C GLY A 107 -11.76 4.90 -12.92
N THR A 108 -10.98 4.06 -13.59
CA THR A 108 -11.41 2.74 -14.08
C THR A 108 -10.30 1.70 -13.92
N GLY A 109 -10.68 0.46 -13.60
CA GLY A 109 -9.75 -0.67 -13.48
C GLY A 109 -8.62 -0.40 -12.49
N ILE A 110 -7.38 -0.70 -12.88
CA ILE A 110 -6.20 -0.42 -12.05
C ILE A 110 -5.89 1.08 -11.95
N GLY A 111 -6.43 1.91 -12.85
CA GLY A 111 -6.25 3.36 -12.84
C GLY A 111 -6.93 4.07 -11.67
N VAL A 112 -7.68 3.35 -10.83
CA VAL A 112 -8.26 3.90 -9.59
C VAL A 112 -7.24 4.02 -8.45
N THR A 113 -6.06 3.40 -8.57
CA THR A 113 -5.07 3.32 -7.48
C THR A 113 -4.55 4.66 -6.97
N PRO A 114 -4.31 5.71 -7.78
CA PRO A 114 -3.90 7.01 -7.24
C PRO A 114 -4.98 7.62 -6.33
N PHE A 115 -6.25 7.40 -6.67
CA PHE A 115 -7.40 7.92 -5.93
C PHE A 115 -7.58 7.24 -4.57
N ALA A 116 -7.14 5.98 -4.42
CA ALA A 116 -7.17 5.31 -3.13
C ALA A 116 -6.31 6.05 -2.08
N SER A 117 -5.11 6.52 -2.47
CA SER A 117 -4.24 7.32 -1.60
C SER A 117 -4.88 8.66 -1.25
N VAL A 118 -5.44 9.36 -2.25
CA VAL A 118 -6.13 10.65 -2.06
C VAL A 118 -7.31 10.50 -1.10
N MET A 119 -8.22 9.55 -1.34
CA MET A 119 -9.41 9.34 -0.50
C MET A 119 -9.05 8.99 0.94
N LYS A 120 -8.05 8.13 1.17
CA LYS A 120 -7.59 7.80 2.52
C LYS A 120 -7.02 9.02 3.24
N SER A 121 -6.22 9.84 2.56
CA SER A 121 -5.66 11.06 3.13
C SER A 121 -6.76 12.06 3.49
N LEU A 122 -7.72 12.30 2.59
CA LEU A 122 -8.88 13.17 2.85
C LEU A 122 -9.70 12.68 4.05
N LYS A 123 -9.96 11.38 4.14
CA LYS A 123 -10.67 10.77 5.28
C LYS A 123 -9.92 11.00 6.60
N ILE A 124 -8.62 10.69 6.64
CA ILE A 124 -7.80 10.86 7.85
C ILE A 124 -7.78 12.32 8.30
N ARG A 125 -7.68 13.26 7.37
CA ARG A 125 -7.71 14.71 7.67
C ARG A 125 -9.07 15.14 8.19
N ALA A 126 -10.16 14.72 7.55
CA ALA A 126 -11.52 15.02 8.00
C ALA A 126 -11.80 14.47 9.41
N ASP A 127 -11.37 13.23 9.67
CA ASP A 127 -11.51 12.61 10.99
C ASP A 127 -10.70 13.39 12.05
N ARG A 128 -9.48 13.85 11.73
CA ARG A 128 -8.68 14.71 12.63
C ARG A 128 -9.35 16.05 12.92
N GLU A 129 -9.91 16.72 11.92
CA GLU A 129 -10.61 17.99 12.12
C GLU A 129 -11.88 17.82 12.97
N SER A 130 -12.61 16.73 12.77
CA SER A 130 -13.80 16.42 13.57
C SER A 130 -13.46 16.21 15.05
N ASN A 131 -12.29 15.62 15.35
CA ASN A 131 -11.84 15.35 16.71
C ASN A 131 -11.27 16.59 17.42
N VAL A 132 -10.87 17.61 16.66
CA VAL A 132 -10.34 18.89 17.18
C VAL A 132 -11.45 19.88 17.49
N ARG A 133 -12.64 19.76 16.87
CA ARG A 133 -13.81 20.56 17.23
C ARG A 133 -14.57 19.83 18.34
N PRO A 134 -14.45 20.21 19.63
CA PRO A 134 -15.30 19.62 20.65
C PRO A 134 -16.76 19.83 20.24
N ALA A 135 -17.58 18.78 20.41
CA ALA A 135 -19.01 18.82 20.14
C ALA A 135 -19.57 20.12 20.72
N LYS A 136 -20.16 20.97 19.86
CA LYS A 136 -20.88 22.16 20.30
C LYS A 136 -21.84 21.70 21.40
N VAL A 137 -21.59 22.11 22.64
CA VAL A 137 -22.53 21.91 23.74
C VAL A 137 -23.77 22.70 23.35
N SER A 138 -24.83 21.98 22.99
CA SER A 138 -26.13 22.58 22.70
C SER A 138 -26.71 23.16 24.00
N PRO A 139 -27.33 24.35 23.97
CA PRO A 139 -27.99 24.96 25.11
C PRO A 139 -29.25 24.20 25.55
#